data_AF-A0A519XI35-F1
#
_entry.id   AF-A0A519XI35-F1
#
_cell.length_a   1.000
_cell.length_b   1.000
_cell.length_c   1.000
_cell.angle_alpha   90.00
_cell.angle_beta   90.00
_cell.angle_gamma   90.00
#
_symmetry.space_group_name_H-M   'P 1'
#
loop_
_entity.id
_entity.type
_entity.pdbx_description
1 polymer ?
#
loop_
_entity_poly.entity_id
_entity_poly.type
_entity_poly.pdbx_seq_one_letter_code
_entity_poly.pdbx_strand_id
1 'polypeptide(L)' 'GKIIVDITQCQRGSVELGMYQTSKKLQQMGVVSGFDMTFEATTTKLMYLMGLGLEKELVMKLMEQSLRGELTA' A
#
# COMPACT_ATOMS: atom_id res chain seq x y z
N GLY A 1 -15.75 -4.65 3.02
CA GLY A 1 -15.26 -3.25 3.10
C GLY A 1 -14.40 -2.92 1.88
N LYS A 2 -13.83 -1.72 1.80
CA LYS A 2 -12.85 -1.35 0.75
C LYS A 2 -11.43 -1.35 1.32
N ILE A 3 -10.43 -1.56 0.47
CA ILE A 3 -9.00 -1.40 0.80
C ILE A 3 -8.57 -0.06 0.22
N ILE A 4 -7.88 0.74 1.02
CA ILE A 4 -7.34 2.05 0.62
C ILE A 4 -5.83 1.98 0.77
N VAL A 5 -5.11 2.32 -0.30
CA VAL A 5 -3.64 2.32 -0.35
C VAL A 5 -3.19 3.75 -0.62
N ASP A 6 -2.28 4.26 0.21
CA ASP A 6 -1.71 5.60 0.10
C ASP A 6 -0.33 5.55 -0.57
N ILE A 7 -0.15 6.37 -1.62
CA ILE A 7 1.11 6.51 -2.36
C ILE A 7 1.38 7.98 -2.67
N THR A 8 2.64 8.30 -2.94
CA THR A 8 3.06 9.66 -3.25
C THR A 8 2.71 10.04 -4.70
N GLN A 9 2.38 11.31 -4.92
CA GLN A 9 2.24 11.88 -6.27
C GLN A 9 3.59 12.25 -6.88
N CYS A 10 4.66 12.25 -6.08
CA CYS A 10 6.01 12.49 -6.57
C CYS A 10 6.45 11.31 -7.44
N GLN A 11 7.12 11.58 -8.57
CA GLN A 11 7.66 10.53 -9.45
C GLN A 11 8.71 9.64 -8.76
N ARG A 12 9.34 10.16 -7.70
CA ARG A 12 10.30 9.45 -6.87
C ARG A 12 10.09 9.85 -5.41
N GLY A 13 10.14 8.88 -4.52
CA GLY A 13 9.94 9.05 -3.08
C GLY A 13 9.18 7.87 -2.49
N SER A 14 8.96 7.90 -1.19
CA SER A 14 8.18 6.89 -0.47
C SER A 14 7.12 7.55 0.41
N VAL A 15 6.04 6.83 0.67
CA VAL A 15 5.10 7.13 1.75
C VAL A 15 5.41 6.23 2.94
N GLU A 16 5.45 6.80 4.14
CA GLU A 16 5.58 6.02 5.38
C GLU A 16 4.50 6.46 6.37
N LEU A 17 3.43 5.68 6.44
CA LEU A 17 2.31 5.97 7.33
C LEU A 17 2.73 5.80 8.79
N GLY A 18 2.42 6.80 9.61
CA GLY A 18 2.76 6.81 11.04
C GLY A 18 3.96 7.71 11.38
N MET A 19 4.74 8.14 10.39
CA MET A 19 5.90 9.03 10.61
C MET A 19 5.52 10.46 11.01
N TYR A 20 4.33 10.92 10.62
CA TYR A 20 3.82 12.25 10.98
C TYR A 20 2.40 12.16 11.56
N GLN A 21 2.05 13.11 12.44
CA GLN A 21 0.74 13.14 13.14
C GLN A 21 -0.46 13.00 12.19
N THR A 22 -0.40 13.59 10.99
CA THR A 22 -1.47 13.52 9.99
C THR A 22 -1.62 12.10 9.42
N SER A 23 -0.50 11.44 9.09
CA SER A 23 -0.48 10.07 8.54
C SER A 23 -0.90 9.00 9.56
N LYS A 24 -0.70 9.26 10.86
CA LYS A 24 -1.10 8.35 11.95
C LYS A 24 -2.60 8.11 11.99
N LYS A 25 -3.40 9.14 11.66
CA LYS A 25 -4.87 8.98 11.56
C LYS A 25 -5.26 8.05 10.42
N LEU A 26 -4.58 8.15 9.27
CA LEU A 26 -4.83 7.26 8.13
C LEU A 26 -4.51 5.80 8.48
N GLN A 27 -3.38 5.56 9.16
CA GLN A 27 -3.02 4.23 9.66
C GLN A 27 -4.08 3.69 10.63
N GLN A 28 -4.56 4.50 11.58
CA GLN A 28 -5.63 4.13 12.51
C GLN A 28 -6.97 3.84 11.82
N MET A 29 -7.22 4.45 10.66
CA MET A 29 -8.40 4.17 9.81
C MET A 29 -8.24 2.91 8.95
N GLY A 30 -7.08 2.24 9.00
CA GLY A 30 -6.78 1.04 8.22
C GLY A 30 -6.37 1.33 6.78
N VAL A 31 -5.83 2.52 6.49
CA VAL A 31 -5.16 2.81 5.22
C VAL A 31 -3.80 2.12 5.20
N VAL A 32 -3.44 1.53 4.06
CA VAL A 32 -2.20 0.79 3.84
C VAL A 32 -1.16 1.68 3.17
N SER A 33 0.11 1.58 3.56
CA SER A 33 1.18 2.29 2.87
C SER A 33 1.58 1.56 1.58
N GLY A 34 1.66 2.29 0.47
CA GLY A 34 2.27 1.78 -0.76
C GLY A 34 3.77 2.07 -0.88
N PHE A 35 4.35 2.79 0.09
CA PHE A 35 5.79 3.10 0.16
C PHE A 35 6.35 3.71 -1.14
N ASP A 36 7.42 3.12 -1.69
CA ASP A 36 8.11 3.57 -2.91
C ASP A 36 7.62 2.87 -4.19
N MET A 37 6.51 2.12 -4.11
CA MET A 37 5.88 1.55 -5.31
C MET A 37 5.43 2.65 -6.26
N THR A 38 5.56 2.40 -7.58
CA THR A 38 4.96 3.29 -8.58
C THR A 38 3.43 3.20 -8.53
N PHE A 39 2.77 4.17 -9.17
CA PHE A 39 1.32 4.17 -9.32
C PHE A 39 0.81 2.90 -10.03
N GLU A 40 1.49 2.49 -11.10
CA GLU A 40 1.17 1.32 -11.91
C GLU A 40 1.37 0.03 -11.12
N ALA A 41 2.49 -0.08 -10.40
CA ALA A 41 2.79 -1.24 -9.55
C ALA A 41 1.75 -1.39 -8.43
N THR A 42 1.40 -0.30 -7.74
CA THR A 42 0.40 -0.30 -6.68
C THR A 42 -0.98 -0.71 -7.20
N THR A 43 -1.40 -0.14 -8.34
CA THR A 43 -2.71 -0.43 -8.94
C THR A 43 -2.80 -1.89 -9.37
N THR A 44 -1.80 -2.38 -10.10
CA THR A 44 -1.77 -3.75 -10.62
C THR A 44 -1.64 -4.79 -9.50
N LYS A 45 -0.80 -4.53 -8.49
CA LYS A 45 -0.66 -5.41 -7.32
C LYS A 45 -1.95 -5.50 -6.52
N LEU A 46 -2.65 -4.39 -6.29
CA LEU A 46 -3.94 -4.40 -5.59
C LEU A 46 -4.99 -5.20 -6.38
N MET A 47 -5.10 -4.99 -7.69
CA MET A 47 -6.01 -5.76 -8.55
C MET A 47 -5.69 -7.26 -8.51
N TYR A 48 -4.41 -7.61 -8.62
CA TYR A 48 -3.93 -8.99 -8.55
C TYR A 48 -4.31 -9.66 -7.22
N LEU A 49 -3.95 -9.06 -6.09
CA LEU A 49 -4.21 -9.62 -4.76
C LEU A 49 -5.71 -9.75 -4.47
N MET A 50 -6.53 -8.78 -4.90
CA MET A 50 -7.99 -8.87 -4.78
C MET A 50 -8.59 -9.99 -5.64
N GLY A 51 -7.98 -10.31 -6.78
CA GLY A 51 -8.40 -11.41 -7.65
C GLY A 51 -8.13 -12.81 -7.08
N LEU A 52 -7.28 -12.94 -6.05
CA LEU A 52 -6.92 -14.22 -5.44
C LEU A 52 -7.93 -14.72 -4.39
N GLY A 53 -8.95 -13.94 -4.05
CA GLY A 53 -9.96 -14.33 -3.05
C GLY A 53 -9.40 -14.47 -1.63
N LEU A 54 -8.31 -13.75 -1.32
CA LEU A 54 -7.68 -13.76 0.01
C LEU A 54 -8.50 -12.95 1.02
N GLU A 55 -8.31 -13.27 2.30
CA GLU A 55 -8.81 -12.44 3.40
C GLU A 55 -8.24 -11.02 3.31
N LYS A 56 -9.05 -10.03 3.68
CA LYS A 56 -8.72 -8.61 3.54
C LYS A 56 -7.40 -8.27 4.24
N GLU A 57 -7.22 -8.75 5.46
CA GLU A 57 -6.03 -8.52 6.29
C GLU A 57 -4.77 -9.07 5.61
N LEU A 58 -4.91 -10.19 4.90
CA LEU A 58 -3.80 -10.77 4.14
C LEU A 58 -3.48 -9.94 2.89
N VAL A 59 -4.50 -9.41 2.18
CA VAL A 59 -4.26 -8.47 1.07
C VAL A 59 -3.54 -7.22 1.55
N MET A 60 -3.98 -6.64 2.67
CA MET A 60 -3.33 -5.46 3.27
C MET A 60 -1.87 -5.75 3.62
N LYS A 61 -1.60 -6.90 4.26
CA LYS A 61 -0.24 -7.33 4.59
C LYS A 61 0.64 -7.53 3.34
N LEU A 62 0.10 -8.16 2.30
CA LEU A 62 0.85 -8.42 1.06
C LEU A 62 1.10 -7.14 0.24
N MET A 63 0.23 -6.12 0.37
CA MET A 63 0.49 -4.81 -0.24
C MET A 63 1.77 -4.17 0.29
N GLU A 64 2.07 -4.35 1.57
CA GLU A 64 3.27 -3.81 2.26
C GLU A 64 4.52 -4.70 2.14
N GLN A 65 4.46 -5.80 1.38
CA GLN A 65 5.58 -6.73 1.19
C GLN A 65 6.02 -6.77 -0.26
N SER A 66 7.32 -6.72 -0.53
CA SER A 66 7.85 -6.87 -1.89
C SER A 66 7.60 -8.30 -2.38
N LEU A 67 6.82 -8.45 -3.46
CA LEU A 67 6.53 -9.76 -4.05
C LEU A 67 7.47 -10.08 -5.20
N ARG A 68 7.81 -9.08 -6.02
CA ARG A 68 8.60 -9.20 -7.25
C ARG A 68 9.54 -8.01 -7.47
N GLY A 69 9.93 -7.33 -6.39
CA GLY A 69 10.86 -6.19 -6.46
C GLY A 69 10.20 -4.85 -6.76
N GLU A 70 8.87 -4.77 -6.67
CA GLU A 70 8.12 -3.53 -6.87
C GLU A 70 8.24 -2.53 -5.72
N LEU A 71 8.72 -3.01 -4.57
CA LEU A 71 8.87 -2.30 -3.30
C LEU A 71 10.28 -2.54 -2.74
N THR A 72 10.93 -1.50 -2.20
CA THR A 72 12.27 -1.58 -1.59
C THR A 72 12.32 -1.21 -0.11
N ALA A 73 11.33 -0.44 0.37
CA ALA A 73 11.28 0.06 1.76
C ALA A 73 11.27 -1.05 2.83
#